data_AF-A0A7Z9YAC8-F1
#
_entry.id   AF-A0A7Z9YAC8-F1
#
_cell.length_a   1.000
_cell.length_b   1.000
_cell.length_c   1.000
_cell.angle_alpha   90.00
_cell.angle_beta   90.00
_cell.angle_gamma   90.00
#
_symmetry.space_group_name_H-M   'P 1'
#
loop_
_entity.id
_entity.type
_entity.pdbx_description
1 polymer ?
#
loop_
_entity_poly.entity_id
_entity_poly.type
_entity_poly.pdbx_seq_one_letter_code
_entity_poly.pdbx_strand_id
1 'polypeptide(L)'
;GTAEIKRELAEKGFSSKEIEKLAYARIFGPKPGQFSTKILYLVPKSGAWENEEEITEVYMENMSFVYTKGIWGEKIKGLYETTLKGTEMVIRTWSSNMTSPLSNHHAYEYLGGLSMAVRKVTGREAEALIADVRDPSNSRMRDFNEVIRTELRVRFLNEKWIKGMMKSGYAGAGQMAALAENTFGWRVTRPSSIQEEVWKEIYEVYVKDKYNLGLREWFEQLNPYAFQDIAAVPLESARKGYWKPSEEVLRELSREFARSVAKHGISEGLTTGGNRKLERYVKKRLEAPGDKVVLAGFKASIERTSGVKMTPVSGVKLEKKGAEQPERGEEVKKPERRPLVLVPLLLLIAFLLGFITHHLRRRGRDEGVD
;
A
#
# COMPACT_ATOMS: atom_id res chain seq x y z
N GLY A 1 -5.93 17.23 23.89
CA GLY A 1 -4.68 18.06 23.87
C GLY A 1 -3.59 17.49 24.77
N THR A 2 -2.38 18.06 24.89
CA THR A 2 -1.28 17.47 25.70
C THR A 2 -1.67 17.23 27.17
N ALA A 3 -2.42 18.13 27.78
CA ALA A 3 -2.91 17.96 29.16
C ALA A 3 -3.81 16.72 29.33
N GLU A 4 -4.65 16.44 28.32
CA GLU A 4 -5.52 15.26 28.30
C GLU A 4 -4.73 13.97 28.11
N ILE A 5 -3.70 13.97 27.25
CA ILE A 5 -2.76 12.85 27.10
C ILE A 5 -2.06 12.58 28.43
N LYS A 6 -1.59 13.62 29.14
CA LYS A 6 -0.97 13.47 30.46
C LYS A 6 -1.93 12.81 31.46
N ARG A 7 -3.20 13.26 31.49
CA ARG A 7 -4.24 12.67 32.35
C ARG A 7 -4.48 11.19 32.03
N GLU A 8 -4.64 10.83 30.76
CA GLU A 8 -4.89 9.43 30.35
C GLU A 8 -3.70 8.51 30.61
N LEU A 9 -2.47 9.01 30.42
CA LEU A 9 -1.28 8.23 30.79
C LEU A 9 -1.21 8.03 32.32
N ALA A 10 -1.58 9.02 33.13
CA ALA A 10 -1.66 8.85 34.58
C ALA A 10 -2.71 7.79 34.97
N GLU A 11 -3.90 7.83 34.38
CA GLU A 11 -4.96 6.83 34.58
C GLU A 11 -4.53 5.41 34.18
N LYS A 12 -3.64 5.29 33.18
CA LYS A 12 -3.03 4.03 32.74
C LYS A 12 -1.84 3.58 33.61
N GLY A 13 -1.50 4.31 34.67
CA GLY A 13 -0.48 3.94 35.65
C GLY A 13 0.96 4.29 35.26
N PHE A 14 1.16 5.18 34.27
CA PHE A 14 2.51 5.66 33.95
C PHE A 14 3.03 6.56 35.07
N SER A 15 4.33 6.45 35.37
CA SER A 15 4.98 7.34 36.34
C SER A 15 5.05 8.78 35.83
N SER A 16 5.14 9.77 36.73
CA SER A 16 5.26 11.19 36.35
C SER A 16 6.43 11.44 35.39
N LYS A 17 7.55 10.72 35.55
CA LYS A 17 8.71 10.80 34.66
C LYS A 17 8.42 10.28 33.26
N GLU A 18 7.69 9.17 33.14
CA GLU A 18 7.26 8.63 31.85
C GLU A 18 6.25 9.56 31.17
N ILE A 19 5.29 10.10 31.93
CA ILE A 19 4.29 11.05 31.41
C ILE A 19 4.96 12.27 30.79
N GLU A 20 5.92 12.89 31.47
CA GLU A 20 6.64 14.05 30.92
C GLU A 20 7.42 13.70 29.64
N LYS A 21 7.96 12.48 29.54
CA LYS A 21 8.67 12.02 28.34
C LYS A 21 7.72 11.70 27.18
N LEU A 22 6.55 11.13 27.47
CA LEU A 22 5.67 10.52 26.47
C LEU A 22 4.52 11.42 26.03
N ALA A 23 4.08 12.38 26.85
CA ALA A 23 2.93 13.23 26.52
C ALA A 23 3.11 14.07 25.24
N TYR A 24 4.36 14.32 24.86
CA TYR A 24 4.75 15.06 23.65
C TYR A 24 5.13 14.15 22.47
N ALA A 25 5.08 12.82 22.62
CA ALA A 25 5.40 11.91 21.53
C ALA A 25 4.37 12.00 20.41
N ARG A 26 4.83 12.27 19.18
CA ARG A 26 3.98 12.40 17.98
C ARG A 26 4.49 11.62 16.77
N ILE A 27 5.71 11.11 16.83
CA ILE A 27 6.34 10.39 15.72
C ILE A 27 6.20 8.90 16.01
N PHE A 28 5.48 8.20 15.13
CA PHE A 28 5.26 6.77 15.20
C PHE A 28 5.56 6.14 13.85
N GLY A 29 5.90 4.86 13.87
CA GLY A 29 6.22 4.12 12.67
C GLY A 29 6.33 2.63 12.92
N PRO A 30 6.86 1.89 11.93
CA PRO A 30 7.19 0.49 12.11
C PRO A 30 8.32 0.30 13.11
N LYS A 31 8.46 -0.91 13.62
CA LYS A 31 9.62 -1.32 14.42
C LYS A 31 10.91 -1.05 13.63
N PRO A 32 12.01 -0.63 14.28
CA PRO A 32 13.31 -0.50 13.61
C PRO A 32 13.68 -1.77 12.84
N GLY A 33 14.06 -1.61 11.57
CA GLY A 33 14.38 -2.70 10.65
C GLY A 33 13.18 -3.34 9.94
N GLN A 34 11.95 -2.85 10.18
CA GLN A 34 10.75 -3.28 9.48
C GLN A 34 10.17 -2.15 8.60
N PHE A 35 9.60 -2.52 7.46
CA PHE A 35 9.11 -1.57 6.44
C PHE A 35 7.65 -1.85 6.01
N SER A 36 6.81 -2.41 6.87
CA SER A 36 5.45 -2.84 6.48
C SER A 36 4.42 -2.53 7.55
N THR A 37 3.26 -2.04 7.12
CA THR A 37 2.04 -1.92 7.92
C THR A 37 1.39 -3.29 8.21
N LYS A 38 1.84 -4.34 7.51
CA LYS A 38 1.27 -5.70 7.46
C LYS A 38 -0.16 -5.80 6.93
N ILE A 39 -0.79 -4.68 6.57
CA ILE A 39 -2.17 -4.71 6.05
C ILE A 39 -2.24 -4.70 4.52
N LEU A 40 -1.16 -4.35 3.82
CA LEU A 40 -1.15 -4.22 2.36
C LEU A 40 -1.68 -5.47 1.64
N TYR A 41 -1.21 -6.65 2.01
CA TYR A 41 -1.68 -7.91 1.42
C TYR A 41 -2.80 -8.57 2.22
N LEU A 42 -3.01 -8.16 3.47
CA LEU A 42 -4.07 -8.71 4.32
C LEU A 42 -5.45 -8.20 3.89
N VAL A 43 -5.55 -6.91 3.60
CA VAL A 43 -6.81 -6.26 3.18
C VAL A 43 -7.42 -6.95 1.96
N PRO A 44 -6.72 -7.07 0.81
CA PRO A 44 -7.27 -7.73 -0.37
C PRO A 44 -7.42 -9.25 -0.19
N LYS A 45 -6.66 -9.87 0.74
CA LYS A 45 -6.85 -11.29 1.12
C LYS A 45 -8.04 -11.47 2.05
N SER A 46 -9.20 -11.03 1.57
CA SER A 46 -10.45 -10.87 2.34
C SER A 46 -11.02 -12.16 2.93
N GLY A 47 -10.62 -13.32 2.41
CA GLY A 47 -10.96 -14.62 2.96
C GLY A 47 -10.30 -14.90 4.32
N ALA A 48 -9.20 -14.20 4.64
CA ALA A 48 -8.36 -14.44 5.83
C ALA A 48 -8.81 -13.68 7.09
N TRP A 49 -9.78 -12.79 6.98
CA TRP A 49 -10.34 -12.01 8.10
C TRP A 49 -11.87 -11.97 8.01
N GLU A 50 -12.56 -11.78 9.13
CA GLU A 50 -14.03 -11.65 9.16
C GLU A 50 -14.47 -10.20 9.19
N ASN A 51 -13.86 -9.39 10.05
CA ASN A 51 -14.22 -7.98 10.27
C ASN A 51 -13.03 -7.02 10.13
N GLU A 52 -13.33 -5.72 10.04
CA GLU A 52 -12.32 -4.67 9.81
C GLU A 52 -11.44 -4.43 11.06
N GLU A 53 -11.92 -4.80 12.25
CA GLU A 53 -11.20 -4.67 13.51
C GLU A 53 -9.93 -5.55 13.53
N GLU A 54 -9.98 -6.76 12.97
CA GLU A 54 -8.80 -7.64 12.82
C GLU A 54 -7.67 -6.95 12.03
N ILE A 55 -8.01 -6.25 10.95
CA ILE A 55 -7.05 -5.51 10.12
C ILE A 55 -6.52 -4.30 10.89
N THR A 56 -7.42 -3.61 11.60
CA THR A 56 -7.06 -2.44 12.40
C THR A 56 -6.06 -2.82 13.49
N GLU A 57 -6.23 -3.97 14.13
CA GLU A 57 -5.30 -4.51 15.13
C GLU A 57 -3.94 -4.82 14.53
N VAL A 58 -3.89 -5.45 13.36
CA VAL A 58 -2.63 -5.71 12.65
C VAL A 58 -1.92 -4.40 12.32
N TYR A 59 -2.63 -3.37 11.84
CA TYR A 59 -2.04 -2.06 11.56
C TYR A 59 -1.45 -1.44 12.82
N MET A 60 -2.25 -1.34 13.89
CA MET A 60 -1.83 -0.72 15.15
C MET A 60 -0.67 -1.50 15.78
N GLU A 61 -0.68 -2.83 15.70
CA GLU A 61 0.39 -3.69 16.19
C GLU A 61 1.74 -3.32 15.55
N ASN A 62 1.72 -3.02 14.25
CA ASN A 62 2.92 -2.78 13.45
C ASN A 62 3.30 -1.31 13.32
N MET A 63 2.40 -0.35 13.58
CA MET A 63 2.65 1.09 13.40
C MET A 63 2.73 1.90 14.70
N SER A 64 2.57 1.26 15.86
CA SER A 64 2.55 1.91 17.17
C SER A 64 3.94 2.08 17.82
N PHE A 65 5.05 2.00 17.07
CA PHE A 65 6.39 2.15 17.64
C PHE A 65 6.75 3.63 17.69
N VAL A 66 7.01 4.15 18.90
CA VAL A 66 7.25 5.57 19.13
C VAL A 66 8.70 5.95 18.89
N TYR A 67 8.90 7.11 18.27
CA TYR A 67 10.18 7.76 18.09
C TYR A 67 10.14 9.13 18.78
N THR A 68 11.03 9.33 19.74
CA THR A 68 11.19 10.62 20.43
C THR A 68 12.59 10.70 21.03
N LYS A 69 12.94 11.81 21.68
CA LYS A 69 14.25 11.96 22.33
C LYS A 69 14.48 10.83 23.33
N GLY A 70 15.48 9.99 23.05
CA GLY A 70 15.85 8.85 23.89
C GLY A 70 14.85 7.68 23.84
N ILE A 71 14.04 7.55 22.78
CA ILE A 71 13.26 6.35 22.44
C ILE A 71 13.32 6.16 20.93
N TRP A 72 13.80 5.01 20.46
CA TRP A 72 14.03 4.76 19.05
C TRP A 72 13.24 3.54 18.55
N GLY A 73 11.93 3.73 18.37
CA GLY A 73 11.03 2.70 17.86
C GLY A 73 10.71 1.63 18.91
N GLU A 74 10.35 2.06 20.11
CA GLU A 74 9.86 1.18 21.17
C GLU A 74 8.33 1.11 21.15
N LYS A 75 7.79 -0.04 21.53
CA LYS A 75 6.35 -0.22 21.66
C LYS A 75 5.91 0.05 23.09
N ILE A 76 5.10 1.08 23.27
CA ILE A 76 4.55 1.48 24.57
C ILE A 76 3.05 1.26 24.55
N LYS A 77 2.58 0.29 25.36
CA LYS A 77 1.18 -0.12 25.41
C LYS A 77 0.28 1.08 25.74
N GLY A 78 -0.74 1.31 24.91
CA GLY A 78 -1.73 2.37 25.13
C GLY A 78 -1.28 3.78 24.71
N LEU A 79 0.00 4.01 24.39
CA LEU A 79 0.49 5.35 24.03
C LEU A 79 -0.04 5.80 22.67
N TYR A 80 -0.04 4.89 21.68
CA TYR A 80 -0.48 5.21 20.33
C TYR A 80 -1.98 5.55 20.32
N GLU A 81 -2.79 4.75 20.99
CA GLU A 81 -4.23 4.98 21.18
C GLU A 81 -4.49 6.33 21.85
N THR A 82 -3.80 6.59 22.97
CA THR A 82 -3.93 7.86 23.71
C THR A 82 -3.58 9.06 22.82
N THR A 83 -2.56 8.91 21.96
CA THR A 83 -2.14 9.99 21.05
C THR A 83 -3.16 10.23 19.93
N LEU A 84 -3.80 9.18 19.41
CA LEU A 84 -4.75 9.28 18.30
C LEU A 84 -6.11 9.85 18.72
N LYS A 85 -6.48 9.79 20.00
CA LYS A 85 -7.84 10.11 20.47
C LYS A 85 -8.33 11.53 20.13
N GLY A 86 -7.42 12.49 20.03
CA GLY A 86 -7.72 13.87 19.63
C GLY A 86 -7.64 14.14 18.13
N THR A 87 -7.50 13.12 17.28
CA THR A 87 -7.30 13.29 15.85
C THR A 87 -8.62 13.58 15.15
N GLU A 88 -8.72 14.76 14.54
CA GLU A 88 -9.92 15.17 13.80
C GLU A 88 -9.75 15.05 12.28
N MET A 89 -8.49 15.10 11.82
CA MET A 89 -8.13 15.12 10.42
C MET A 89 -6.87 14.29 10.17
N VAL A 90 -6.84 13.59 9.04
CA VAL A 90 -5.67 12.90 8.50
C VAL A 90 -5.28 13.54 7.16
N ILE A 91 -3.99 13.74 6.94
CA ILE A 91 -3.48 14.43 5.75
C ILE A 91 -2.43 13.55 5.07
N ARG A 92 -2.47 13.48 3.74
CA ARG A 92 -1.40 12.89 2.93
C ARG A 92 -0.97 13.85 1.82
N THR A 93 0.34 13.97 1.63
CA THR A 93 0.91 14.71 0.50
C THR A 93 0.86 13.88 -0.78
N TRP A 94 0.47 14.52 -1.88
CA TRP A 94 0.49 13.94 -3.22
C TRP A 94 1.33 14.80 -4.16
N SER A 95 2.49 14.26 -4.56
CA SER A 95 3.50 14.97 -5.37
C SER A 95 3.77 14.33 -6.74
N SER A 96 3.12 13.21 -7.06
CA SER A 96 3.38 12.43 -8.28
C SER A 96 2.29 12.64 -9.34
N ASN A 97 2.67 12.92 -10.58
CA ASN A 97 1.75 12.88 -11.72
C ASN A 97 1.54 11.47 -12.29
N MET A 98 2.42 10.51 -11.93
CA MET A 98 2.40 9.13 -12.43
C MET A 98 1.51 8.21 -11.60
N THR A 99 1.42 8.47 -10.29
CA THR A 99 0.64 7.67 -9.35
C THR A 99 -0.33 8.57 -8.60
N SER A 100 -1.45 8.02 -8.16
CA SER A 100 -2.48 8.74 -7.41
C SER A 100 -2.77 8.06 -6.08
N PRO A 101 -3.54 8.71 -5.19
CA PRO A 101 -4.04 8.06 -3.98
C PRO A 101 -4.83 6.77 -4.26
N LEU A 102 -5.46 6.64 -5.44
CA LEU A 102 -6.15 5.40 -5.82
C LEU A 102 -5.19 4.37 -6.45
N SER A 103 -4.29 4.77 -7.34
CA SER A 103 -3.43 3.82 -8.06
C SER A 103 -2.25 3.30 -7.25
N ASN A 104 -1.82 4.02 -6.22
CA ASN A 104 -0.79 3.58 -5.31
C ASN A 104 -1.40 2.83 -4.12
N HIS A 105 -1.23 1.51 -4.05
CA HIS A 105 -1.72 0.68 -2.94
C HIS A 105 -1.12 1.07 -1.58
N HIS A 106 0.10 1.62 -1.56
CA HIS A 106 0.68 2.17 -0.34
C HIS A 106 -0.11 3.38 0.21
N ALA A 107 -0.99 4.00 -0.59
CA ALA A 107 -1.81 5.09 -0.10
C ALA A 107 -2.87 4.60 0.91
N TYR A 108 -3.59 3.51 0.59
CA TYR A 108 -4.58 2.96 1.51
C TYR A 108 -3.93 2.29 2.71
N GLU A 109 -2.77 1.64 2.56
CA GLU A 109 -2.15 0.96 3.70
C GLU A 109 -1.73 1.97 4.79
N TYR A 110 -1.23 3.14 4.40
CA TYR A 110 -0.73 4.13 5.36
C TYR A 110 -1.84 5.09 5.81
N LEU A 111 -2.50 5.79 4.89
CA LEU A 111 -3.53 6.77 5.24
C LEU A 111 -4.84 6.08 5.65
N GLY A 112 -5.24 5.04 4.92
CA GLY A 112 -6.39 4.21 5.28
C GLY A 112 -6.15 3.44 6.57
N GLY A 113 -4.97 2.84 6.75
CA GLY A 113 -4.55 2.24 8.02
C GLY A 113 -4.65 3.18 9.22
N LEU A 114 -4.13 4.41 9.07
CA LEU A 114 -4.26 5.44 10.09
C LEU A 114 -5.73 5.83 10.33
N SER A 115 -6.53 5.92 9.27
CA SER A 115 -7.97 6.21 9.35
C SER A 115 -8.70 5.15 10.18
N MET A 116 -8.39 3.86 9.98
CA MET A 116 -8.95 2.77 10.79
C MET A 116 -8.55 2.89 12.26
N ALA A 117 -7.27 3.14 12.55
CA ALA A 117 -6.77 3.30 13.91
C ALA A 117 -7.45 4.48 14.63
N VAL A 118 -7.57 5.62 13.96
CA VAL A 118 -8.30 6.78 14.49
C VAL A 118 -9.78 6.46 14.70
N ARG A 119 -10.43 5.78 13.74
CA ARG A 119 -11.84 5.36 13.87
C ARG A 119 -12.05 4.43 15.06
N LYS A 120 -11.16 3.46 15.28
CA LYS A 120 -11.22 2.53 16.43
C LYS A 120 -11.11 3.26 17.77
N VAL A 121 -10.27 4.28 17.86
CA VAL A 121 -10.03 5.00 19.12
C VAL A 121 -11.09 6.07 19.39
N THR A 122 -11.56 6.76 18.35
CA THR A 122 -12.45 7.93 18.49
C THR A 122 -13.93 7.60 18.26
N GLY A 123 -14.24 6.43 17.68
CA GLY A 123 -15.59 6.05 17.27
C GLY A 123 -16.09 6.74 16.01
N ARG A 124 -15.31 7.65 15.41
CA ARG A 124 -15.67 8.39 14.19
C ARG A 124 -14.56 8.33 13.15
N GLU A 125 -14.96 8.34 11.88
CA GLU A 125 -13.99 8.48 10.79
C GLU A 125 -13.54 9.94 10.69
N ALA A 126 -12.24 10.20 10.91
CA ALA A 126 -11.67 11.55 10.80
C ALA A 126 -11.80 12.10 9.37
N GLU A 127 -11.83 13.43 9.25
CA GLU A 127 -11.73 14.10 7.95
C GLU A 127 -10.42 13.72 7.26
N ALA A 128 -10.41 13.64 5.94
CA ALA A 128 -9.21 13.29 5.20
C ALA A 128 -8.97 14.32 4.10
N LEU A 129 -7.76 14.86 4.07
CA LEU A 129 -7.33 15.80 3.03
C LEU A 129 -6.09 15.31 2.29
N ILE A 130 -6.00 15.69 1.02
CA ILE A 130 -4.80 15.54 0.20
C ILE A 130 -4.14 16.90 0.03
N ALA A 131 -2.88 17.01 0.44
CA ALA A 131 -2.02 18.13 0.04
C ALA A 131 -1.49 17.87 -1.37
N ASP A 132 -2.19 18.38 -2.38
CA ASP A 132 -1.84 18.22 -3.80
C ASP A 132 -0.76 19.24 -4.17
N VAL A 133 0.48 18.76 -4.28
CA VAL A 133 1.69 19.55 -4.56
C VAL A 133 2.34 19.14 -5.89
N ARG A 134 1.58 18.45 -6.76
CA ARG A 134 2.06 18.02 -8.09
C ARG A 134 2.39 19.17 -9.02
N ASP A 135 1.71 20.30 -8.82
CA ASP A 135 2.03 21.59 -9.42
C ASP A 135 2.51 22.52 -8.29
N PRO A 136 3.84 22.75 -8.15
CA PRO A 136 4.38 23.63 -7.12
C PRO A 136 3.84 25.06 -7.20
N SER A 137 3.42 25.52 -8.40
CA SER A 137 2.86 26.86 -8.61
C SER A 137 1.38 26.96 -8.22
N ASN A 138 0.72 25.82 -7.99
CA ASN A 138 -0.71 25.72 -7.66
C ASN A 138 -0.97 24.62 -6.61
N SER A 139 -0.19 24.65 -5.53
CA SER A 139 -0.36 23.71 -4.42
C SER A 139 -1.66 23.99 -3.66
N ARG A 140 -2.45 22.95 -3.37
CA ARG A 140 -3.76 23.09 -2.72
C ARG A 140 -4.14 21.91 -1.85
N MET A 141 -4.95 22.17 -0.83
CA MET A 141 -5.63 21.13 -0.06
C MET A 141 -6.88 20.70 -0.81
N ARG A 142 -7.09 19.39 -0.93
CA ARG A 142 -8.28 18.80 -1.58
C ARG A 142 -8.97 17.83 -0.63
N ASP A 143 -10.29 17.75 -0.73
CA ASP A 143 -11.05 16.71 -0.06
C ASP A 143 -10.61 15.32 -0.60
N PHE A 144 -10.34 14.40 0.32
CA PHE A 144 -9.87 13.07 -0.07
C PHE A 144 -10.89 12.30 -0.90
N ASN A 145 -12.17 12.37 -0.53
CA ASN A 145 -13.23 11.64 -1.21
C ASN A 145 -13.46 12.20 -2.63
N GLU A 146 -13.37 13.52 -2.82
CA GLU A 146 -13.35 14.17 -4.13
C GLU A 146 -12.19 13.64 -5.00
N VAL A 147 -10.99 13.52 -4.44
CA VAL A 147 -9.82 13.00 -5.15
C VAL A 147 -10.06 11.55 -5.58
N ILE A 148 -10.49 10.66 -4.69
CA ILE A 148 -10.74 9.24 -5.03
C ILE A 148 -11.85 9.11 -6.09
N ARG A 149 -12.96 9.84 -5.96
CA ARG A 149 -14.04 9.82 -6.96
C ARG A 149 -13.57 10.34 -8.32
N THR A 150 -12.78 11.41 -8.33
CA THR A 150 -12.19 11.95 -9.57
C THR A 150 -11.30 10.90 -10.22
N GLU A 151 -10.44 10.26 -9.44
CA GLU A 151 -9.50 9.23 -9.88
C GLU A 151 -10.19 8.02 -10.52
N LEU A 152 -11.27 7.54 -9.91
CA LEU A 152 -12.12 6.50 -10.49
C LEU A 152 -12.67 6.93 -11.87
N ARG A 153 -13.21 8.14 -11.99
CA ARG A 153 -13.87 8.65 -13.20
C ARG A 153 -12.92 9.04 -14.34
N VAL A 154 -11.70 9.48 -14.03
CA VAL A 154 -10.72 9.87 -15.06
C VAL A 154 -9.81 8.71 -15.47
N ARG A 155 -9.79 7.61 -14.70
CA ARG A 155 -9.02 6.40 -15.00
C ARG A 155 -9.90 5.17 -15.06
N PHE A 156 -10.08 4.47 -13.95
CA PHE A 156 -10.58 3.10 -13.90
C PHE A 156 -11.96 2.92 -14.58
N LEU A 157 -12.84 3.91 -14.51
CA LEU A 157 -14.17 3.86 -15.09
C LEU A 157 -14.27 4.61 -16.44
N ASN A 158 -13.14 5.13 -16.94
CA ASN A 158 -13.08 5.99 -18.12
C ASN A 158 -12.76 5.20 -19.40
N GLU A 159 -13.64 5.29 -20.40
CA GLU A 159 -13.46 4.64 -21.70
C GLU A 159 -12.09 4.93 -22.35
N LYS A 160 -11.62 6.20 -22.34
CA LYS A 160 -10.35 6.58 -22.98
C LYS A 160 -9.16 5.95 -22.27
N TRP A 161 -9.20 5.91 -20.94
CA TRP A 161 -8.13 5.27 -20.16
C TRP A 161 -8.14 3.75 -20.37
N ILE A 162 -9.31 3.13 -20.36
CA ILE A 162 -9.47 1.69 -20.63
C ILE A 162 -8.90 1.33 -22.00
N LYS A 163 -9.28 2.07 -23.07
CA LYS A 163 -8.71 1.90 -24.43
C LYS A 163 -7.19 2.09 -24.43
N GLY A 164 -6.67 3.03 -23.65
CA GLY A 164 -5.23 3.25 -23.48
C GLY A 164 -4.54 2.02 -22.88
N MET A 165 -5.07 1.49 -21.78
CA MET A 165 -4.56 0.27 -21.15
C MET A 165 -4.70 -0.97 -22.05
N MET A 166 -5.76 -1.06 -22.86
CA MET A 166 -5.94 -2.17 -23.80
C MET A 166 -4.78 -2.31 -24.80
N LYS A 167 -4.17 -1.18 -25.19
CA LYS A 167 -2.97 -1.15 -26.05
C LYS A 167 -1.72 -1.73 -25.38
N SER A 168 -1.72 -1.84 -24.04
CA SER A 168 -0.64 -2.41 -23.24
C SER A 168 -0.83 -3.90 -22.92
N GLY A 169 -1.83 -4.56 -23.52
CA GLY A 169 -2.00 -6.01 -23.45
C GLY A 169 -2.13 -6.55 -22.01
N TYR A 170 -1.40 -7.63 -21.73
CA TYR A 170 -1.35 -8.28 -20.40
C TYR A 170 -1.06 -7.31 -19.25
N ALA A 171 -0.10 -6.39 -19.44
CA ALA A 171 0.29 -5.43 -18.41
C ALA A 171 -0.82 -4.41 -18.15
N GLY A 172 -1.52 -3.97 -19.20
CA GLY A 172 -2.69 -3.10 -19.07
C GLY A 172 -3.83 -3.77 -18.29
N ALA A 173 -4.09 -5.04 -18.56
CA ALA A 173 -5.07 -5.83 -17.83
C ALA A 173 -4.72 -5.93 -16.33
N GLY A 174 -3.44 -6.16 -16.02
CA GLY A 174 -2.95 -6.17 -14.63
C GLY A 174 -3.14 -4.83 -13.91
N GLN A 175 -2.94 -3.69 -14.59
CA GLN A 175 -3.20 -2.38 -14.00
C GLN A 175 -4.69 -2.13 -13.73
N MET A 176 -5.59 -2.63 -14.58
CA MET A 176 -7.03 -2.58 -14.33
C MET A 176 -7.41 -3.41 -13.09
N ALA A 177 -6.88 -4.64 -12.99
CA ALA A 177 -7.10 -5.50 -11.82
C ALA A 177 -6.58 -4.87 -10.52
N ALA A 178 -5.38 -4.28 -10.55
CA ALA A 178 -4.81 -3.58 -9.41
C ALA A 178 -5.69 -2.40 -8.95
N LEU A 179 -6.31 -1.65 -9.86
CA LEU A 179 -7.23 -0.56 -9.49
C LEU A 179 -8.54 -1.09 -8.89
N ALA A 180 -9.05 -2.23 -9.35
CA ALA A 180 -10.19 -2.89 -8.70
C ALA A 180 -9.84 -3.26 -7.25
N GLU A 181 -8.69 -3.90 -7.05
CA GLU A 181 -8.22 -4.31 -5.73
C GLU A 181 -7.95 -3.11 -4.80
N ASN A 182 -7.31 -2.05 -5.30
CA ASN A 182 -7.09 -0.82 -4.53
C ASN A 182 -8.41 -0.15 -4.13
N THR A 183 -9.43 -0.21 -4.99
CA THR A 183 -10.78 0.28 -4.68
C THR A 183 -11.38 -0.49 -3.51
N PHE A 184 -11.23 -1.82 -3.49
CA PHE A 184 -11.59 -2.64 -2.33
C PHE A 184 -10.79 -2.24 -1.07
N GLY A 185 -9.49 -2.03 -1.21
CA GLY A 185 -8.62 -1.60 -0.12
C GLY A 185 -9.07 -0.29 0.53
N TRP A 186 -9.47 0.69 -0.28
CA TRP A 186 -10.03 1.94 0.21
C TRP A 186 -11.40 1.76 0.87
N ARG A 187 -12.28 0.88 0.34
CA ARG A 187 -13.56 0.60 1.00
C ARG A 187 -13.40 0.03 2.40
N VAL A 188 -12.45 -0.89 2.58
CA VAL A 188 -12.16 -1.53 3.87
C VAL A 188 -11.56 -0.52 4.85
N THR A 189 -10.52 0.19 4.40
CA THR A 189 -9.75 1.06 5.30
C THR A 189 -10.45 2.39 5.58
N ARG A 190 -11.22 2.91 4.63
CA ARG A 190 -11.96 4.17 4.75
C ARG A 190 -13.32 4.10 4.04
N PRO A 191 -14.37 3.57 4.70
CA PRO A 191 -15.69 3.36 4.12
C PRO A 191 -16.31 4.56 3.38
N SER A 192 -16.14 5.80 3.86
CA SER A 192 -16.73 6.97 3.20
C SER A 192 -16.16 7.27 1.80
N SER A 193 -15.01 6.69 1.46
CA SER A 193 -14.31 6.96 0.19
C SER A 193 -14.90 6.23 -1.01
N ILE A 194 -15.52 5.07 -0.79
CA ILE A 194 -16.09 4.21 -1.83
C ILE A 194 -17.56 3.98 -1.56
N GLN A 195 -18.40 4.61 -2.37
CA GLN A 195 -19.86 4.46 -2.31
C GLN A 195 -20.32 3.20 -3.02
N GLU A 196 -21.55 2.78 -2.73
CA GLU A 196 -22.12 1.54 -3.25
C GLU A 196 -22.20 1.55 -4.80
N GLU A 197 -22.47 2.71 -5.37
CA GLU A 197 -22.58 2.95 -6.82
C GLU A 197 -21.28 2.60 -7.55
N VAL A 198 -20.12 2.71 -6.90
CA VAL A 198 -18.82 2.37 -7.51
C VAL A 198 -18.78 0.89 -7.92
N TRP A 199 -19.34 -0.01 -7.09
CA TRP A 199 -19.36 -1.45 -7.41
C TRP A 199 -20.26 -1.73 -8.61
N LYS A 200 -21.41 -1.04 -8.68
CA LYS A 200 -22.30 -1.10 -9.83
C LYS A 200 -21.61 -0.61 -11.09
N GLU A 201 -20.90 0.52 -11.04
CA GLU A 201 -20.16 1.05 -12.18
C GLU A 201 -19.04 0.10 -12.64
N ILE A 202 -18.31 -0.53 -11.71
CA ILE A 202 -17.29 -1.55 -12.05
C ILE A 202 -17.93 -2.72 -12.80
N TYR A 203 -19.06 -3.25 -12.29
CA TYR A 203 -19.80 -4.31 -12.96
C TYR A 203 -20.30 -3.88 -14.35
N GLU A 204 -20.90 -2.70 -14.48
CA GLU A 204 -21.37 -2.20 -15.78
C GLU A 204 -20.21 -2.04 -16.77
N VAL A 205 -19.12 -1.40 -16.36
CA VAL A 205 -18.00 -1.10 -17.25
C VAL A 205 -17.25 -2.36 -17.66
N TYR A 206 -16.87 -3.22 -16.71
CA TYR A 206 -15.95 -4.32 -16.98
C TYR A 206 -16.61 -5.66 -17.27
N VAL A 207 -17.82 -5.90 -16.75
CA VAL A 207 -18.52 -7.19 -16.91
C VAL A 207 -19.62 -7.08 -17.95
N LYS A 208 -20.40 -5.99 -17.94
CA LYS A 208 -21.41 -5.71 -18.97
C LYS A 208 -20.83 -5.04 -20.22
N ASP A 209 -19.54 -4.69 -20.19
CA ASP A 209 -18.86 -3.97 -21.26
C ASP A 209 -19.67 -2.76 -21.73
N LYS A 210 -20.03 -1.86 -20.79
CA LYS A 210 -20.87 -0.68 -21.03
C LYS A 210 -20.45 0.16 -22.23
N TYR A 211 -19.16 0.16 -22.57
CA TYR A 211 -18.59 0.93 -23.67
C TYR A 211 -18.45 0.13 -24.98
N ASN A 212 -18.85 -1.14 -25.01
CA ASN A 212 -18.77 -2.05 -26.15
C ASN A 212 -17.35 -2.14 -26.73
N LEU A 213 -16.36 -2.37 -25.87
CA LEU A 213 -14.94 -2.43 -26.27
C LEU A 213 -14.48 -3.86 -26.62
N GLY A 214 -15.35 -4.87 -26.44
CA GLY A 214 -14.97 -6.27 -26.53
C GLY A 214 -14.10 -6.68 -25.34
N LEU A 215 -14.38 -6.14 -24.15
CA LEU A 215 -13.54 -6.36 -22.96
C LEU A 215 -13.44 -7.84 -22.62
N ARG A 216 -14.54 -8.57 -22.74
CA ARG A 216 -14.57 -10.00 -22.40
C ARG A 216 -13.60 -10.77 -23.28
N GLU A 217 -13.69 -10.62 -24.60
CA GLU A 217 -12.82 -11.28 -25.57
C GLU A 217 -11.37 -10.83 -25.41
N TRP A 218 -11.16 -9.54 -25.14
CA TRP A 218 -9.83 -8.97 -24.92
C TRP A 218 -9.14 -9.56 -23.68
N PHE A 219 -9.82 -9.60 -22.53
CA PHE A 219 -9.30 -10.23 -21.32
C PHE A 219 -9.10 -11.73 -21.53
N GLU A 220 -10.04 -12.41 -22.17
CA GLU A 220 -9.98 -13.84 -22.47
C GLU A 220 -8.72 -14.22 -23.24
N GLN A 221 -8.29 -13.37 -24.18
CA GLN A 221 -7.09 -13.58 -24.99
C GLN A 221 -5.80 -13.18 -24.26
N LEU A 222 -5.83 -12.07 -23.53
CA LEU A 222 -4.60 -11.46 -23.01
C LEU A 222 -4.33 -11.79 -21.55
N ASN A 223 -5.33 -11.72 -20.68
CA ASN A 223 -5.17 -12.01 -19.26
C ASN A 223 -6.53 -12.35 -18.62
N PRO A 224 -6.97 -13.61 -18.68
CA PRO A 224 -8.26 -14.03 -18.11
C PRO A 224 -8.29 -13.93 -16.58
N TYR A 225 -7.13 -13.98 -15.92
CA TYR A 225 -7.00 -13.86 -14.47
C TYR A 225 -7.26 -12.43 -13.98
N ALA A 226 -6.82 -11.42 -14.73
CA ALA A 226 -7.15 -10.03 -14.44
C ALA A 226 -8.67 -9.77 -14.48
N PHE A 227 -9.38 -10.36 -15.45
CA PHE A 227 -10.85 -10.31 -15.47
C PHE A 227 -11.46 -10.97 -14.24
N GLN A 228 -10.93 -12.13 -13.83
CA GLN A 228 -11.39 -12.82 -12.62
C GLN A 228 -11.22 -11.93 -11.38
N ASP A 229 -10.08 -11.27 -11.22
CA ASP A 229 -9.81 -10.38 -10.10
C ASP A 229 -10.76 -9.17 -10.11
N ILE A 230 -10.96 -8.55 -11.28
CA ILE A 230 -11.91 -7.42 -11.44
C ILE A 230 -13.35 -7.85 -11.11
N ALA A 231 -13.78 -9.02 -11.56
CA ALA A 231 -15.13 -9.54 -11.27
C ALA A 231 -15.29 -10.02 -9.82
N ALA A 232 -14.20 -10.51 -9.21
CA ALA A 232 -14.19 -10.99 -7.83
C ALA A 232 -14.35 -9.86 -6.81
N VAL A 233 -13.78 -8.69 -7.07
CA VAL A 233 -13.87 -7.52 -6.17
C VAL A 233 -15.32 -7.11 -5.84
N PRO A 234 -16.23 -6.88 -6.82
CA PRO A 234 -17.62 -6.58 -6.52
C PRO A 234 -18.36 -7.78 -5.90
N LEU A 235 -18.07 -9.03 -6.29
CA LEU A 235 -18.65 -10.21 -5.62
C LEU A 235 -18.26 -10.27 -4.14
N GLU A 236 -17.00 -10.01 -3.85
CA GLU A 236 -16.46 -10.00 -2.49
C GLU A 236 -17.01 -8.82 -1.68
N SER A 237 -17.15 -7.66 -2.31
CA SER A 237 -17.80 -6.48 -1.73
C SER A 237 -19.25 -6.80 -1.34
N ALA A 238 -19.99 -7.52 -2.20
CA ALA A 238 -21.33 -7.98 -1.87
C ALA A 238 -21.33 -9.04 -0.75
N ARG A 239 -20.38 -9.98 -0.76
CA ARG A 239 -20.23 -10.98 0.31
C ARG A 239 -19.92 -10.35 1.67
N LYS A 240 -19.13 -9.29 1.69
CA LYS A 240 -18.76 -8.52 2.90
C LYS A 240 -19.80 -7.46 3.29
N GLY A 241 -20.88 -7.31 2.51
CA GLY A 241 -21.97 -6.37 2.81
C GLY A 241 -21.70 -4.91 2.42
N TYR A 242 -20.64 -4.65 1.66
CA TYR A 242 -20.28 -3.32 1.14
C TYR A 242 -21.09 -2.92 -0.10
N TRP A 243 -21.70 -3.90 -0.77
CA TRP A 243 -22.59 -3.72 -1.92
C TRP A 243 -23.83 -4.59 -1.75
N LYS A 244 -25.02 -4.06 -2.06
CA LYS A 244 -26.30 -4.78 -1.98
C LYS A 244 -27.04 -4.75 -3.33
N PRO A 245 -26.47 -5.36 -4.38
CA PRO A 245 -27.13 -5.47 -5.67
C PRO A 245 -28.29 -6.47 -5.65
N SER A 246 -29.09 -6.47 -6.72
CA SER A 246 -30.10 -7.51 -6.91
C SER A 246 -29.48 -8.90 -7.07
N GLU A 247 -30.24 -9.94 -6.72
CA GLU A 247 -29.80 -11.33 -6.93
C GLU A 247 -29.57 -11.66 -8.40
N GLU A 248 -30.25 -10.96 -9.32
CA GLU A 248 -30.01 -11.08 -10.76
C GLU A 248 -28.60 -10.63 -11.13
N VAL A 249 -28.18 -9.44 -10.67
CA VAL A 249 -26.83 -8.92 -10.88
C VAL A 249 -25.79 -9.85 -10.26
N LEU A 250 -26.02 -10.33 -9.03
CA LEU A 250 -25.11 -11.26 -8.37
C LEU A 250 -24.98 -12.59 -9.11
N ARG A 251 -26.08 -13.11 -9.65
CA ARG A 251 -26.08 -14.35 -10.41
C ARG A 251 -25.35 -14.19 -11.74
N GLU A 252 -25.57 -13.09 -12.47
CA GLU A 252 -24.85 -12.80 -13.71
C GLU A 252 -23.35 -12.63 -13.46
N LEU A 253 -22.98 -11.80 -12.49
CA LEU A 253 -21.58 -11.58 -12.13
C LEU A 253 -20.90 -12.88 -11.67
N SER A 254 -21.58 -13.69 -10.85
CA SER A 254 -21.10 -15.01 -10.43
C SER A 254 -20.91 -15.95 -11.63
N ARG A 255 -21.82 -15.91 -12.62
CA ARG A 255 -21.73 -16.71 -13.84
C ARG A 255 -20.52 -16.32 -14.67
N GLU A 256 -20.30 -15.03 -14.90
CA GLU A 256 -19.19 -14.54 -15.73
C GLU A 256 -17.82 -14.81 -15.09
N PHE A 257 -17.71 -14.63 -13.77
CA PHE A 257 -16.55 -15.05 -13.00
C PHE A 257 -16.31 -16.57 -13.12
N ALA A 258 -17.35 -17.37 -12.84
CA ALA A 258 -17.25 -18.84 -12.86
C ALA A 258 -16.95 -19.39 -14.26
N ARG A 259 -17.44 -18.76 -15.33
CA ARG A 259 -17.11 -19.11 -16.72
C ARG A 259 -15.62 -18.92 -17.02
N SER A 260 -15.04 -17.79 -16.60
CA SER A 260 -13.60 -17.56 -16.74
C SER A 260 -12.80 -18.63 -15.99
N VAL A 261 -13.15 -18.88 -14.72
CA VAL A 261 -12.46 -19.87 -13.89
C VAL A 261 -12.58 -21.29 -14.47
N ALA A 262 -13.78 -21.70 -14.91
CA ALA A 262 -14.01 -23.02 -15.49
C ALA A 262 -13.11 -23.29 -16.71
N LYS A 263 -12.80 -22.25 -17.49
CA LYS A 263 -11.98 -22.36 -18.70
C LYS A 263 -10.48 -22.21 -18.44
N HIS A 264 -10.07 -21.31 -17.54
CA HIS A 264 -8.66 -20.90 -17.40
C HIS A 264 -7.99 -21.32 -16.08
N GLY A 265 -8.74 -21.90 -15.15
CA GLY A 265 -8.26 -22.00 -13.77
C GLY A 265 -8.61 -20.75 -12.96
N ILE A 266 -8.58 -20.88 -11.63
CA ILE A 266 -8.76 -19.73 -10.74
C ILE A 266 -7.48 -18.90 -10.65
N SER A 267 -7.61 -17.59 -10.69
CA SER A 267 -6.56 -16.62 -10.41
C SER A 267 -5.99 -16.83 -9.01
N GLU A 268 -4.66 -16.85 -8.89
CA GLU A 268 -3.94 -16.84 -7.61
C GLU A 268 -3.79 -15.44 -7.00
N GLY A 269 -4.51 -14.43 -7.55
CA GLY A 269 -4.58 -13.07 -7.02
C GLY A 269 -5.07 -13.01 -5.58
N LEU A 270 -4.85 -11.88 -4.89
CA LEU A 270 -5.07 -11.77 -3.45
C LEU A 270 -6.54 -11.94 -3.05
N THR A 271 -7.47 -11.45 -3.88
CA THR A 271 -8.92 -11.53 -3.63
C THR A 271 -9.49 -12.91 -3.97
N THR A 272 -8.98 -13.57 -5.00
CA THR A 272 -9.50 -14.85 -5.54
C THR A 272 -8.80 -16.07 -4.96
N GLY A 273 -7.47 -16.04 -4.89
CA GLY A 273 -6.59 -17.16 -4.60
C GLY A 273 -6.86 -17.77 -3.23
N GLY A 274 -7.37 -19.01 -3.23
CA GLY A 274 -7.68 -19.75 -1.99
C GLY A 274 -8.81 -19.14 -1.16
N ASN A 275 -9.59 -18.20 -1.69
CA ASN A 275 -10.71 -17.58 -1.00
C ASN A 275 -11.95 -18.49 -1.01
N ARG A 276 -11.91 -19.55 -0.19
CA ARG A 276 -12.99 -20.55 -0.08
C ARG A 276 -14.35 -19.95 0.29
N LYS A 277 -14.38 -18.79 0.96
CA LYS A 277 -15.62 -18.08 1.30
C LYS A 277 -16.26 -17.48 0.05
N LEU A 278 -15.47 -16.82 -0.79
CA LEU A 278 -15.92 -16.31 -2.09
C LEU A 278 -16.36 -17.46 -3.00
N GLU A 279 -15.60 -18.56 -3.07
CA GLU A 279 -15.98 -19.74 -3.85
C GLU A 279 -17.35 -20.30 -3.45
N ARG A 280 -17.63 -20.43 -2.14
CA ARG A 280 -18.95 -20.87 -1.65
C ARG A 280 -20.04 -19.85 -2.01
N TYR A 281 -19.74 -18.56 -1.90
CA TYR A 281 -20.66 -17.48 -2.22
C TYR A 281 -21.07 -17.50 -3.70
N VAL A 282 -20.13 -17.78 -4.61
CA VAL A 282 -20.38 -17.95 -6.04
C VAL A 282 -21.16 -19.25 -6.31
N LYS A 283 -20.75 -20.38 -5.72
CA LYS A 283 -21.42 -21.68 -5.92
C LYS A 283 -22.92 -21.62 -5.61
N LYS A 284 -23.29 -21.01 -4.48
CA LYS A 284 -24.68 -20.87 -4.04
C LYS A 284 -25.57 -20.14 -5.07
N ARG A 285 -25.00 -19.18 -5.80
CA ARG A 285 -25.73 -18.37 -6.80
C ARG A 285 -25.90 -19.04 -8.15
N LEU A 286 -25.22 -20.17 -8.36
CA LEU A 286 -25.22 -20.93 -9.60
C LEU A 286 -25.94 -22.28 -9.45
N GLU A 287 -26.75 -22.46 -8.40
CA GLU A 287 -27.51 -23.69 -8.16
C GLU A 287 -28.75 -23.82 -9.07
N ALA A 288 -29.17 -22.73 -9.72
CA ALA A 288 -30.29 -22.73 -10.64
C ALA A 288 -30.03 -23.67 -11.85
N PRO A 289 -31.06 -24.36 -12.38
CA PRO A 289 -30.90 -25.33 -13.47
C PRO A 289 -30.12 -24.82 -14.69
N GLY A 290 -30.30 -23.54 -15.05
CA GLY A 290 -29.63 -22.92 -16.19
C GLY A 290 -28.12 -22.71 -16.03
N ASP A 291 -27.56 -22.86 -14.83
CA ASP A 291 -26.12 -22.65 -14.56
C ASP A 291 -25.35 -23.94 -14.31
N LYS A 292 -26.01 -25.11 -14.35
CA LYS A 292 -25.42 -26.41 -13.99
C LYS A 292 -24.08 -26.70 -14.69
N VAL A 293 -23.98 -26.39 -15.99
CA VAL A 293 -22.76 -26.61 -16.78
C VAL A 293 -21.62 -25.71 -16.29
N VAL A 294 -21.90 -24.42 -16.08
CA VAL A 294 -20.92 -23.45 -15.57
C VAL A 294 -20.49 -23.84 -14.15
N LEU A 295 -21.43 -24.21 -13.29
CA LEU A 295 -21.15 -24.65 -11.91
C LEU A 295 -20.28 -25.91 -11.89
N ALA A 296 -20.55 -26.89 -12.76
CA ALA A 296 -19.74 -28.10 -12.86
C ALA A 296 -18.31 -27.80 -13.29
N GLY A 297 -18.12 -26.99 -14.34
CA GLY A 297 -16.80 -26.55 -14.78
C GLY A 297 -16.04 -25.76 -13.72
N PHE A 298 -16.73 -24.86 -13.01
CA PHE A 298 -16.17 -24.12 -11.89
C PHE A 298 -15.67 -25.04 -10.78
N LYS A 299 -16.51 -25.99 -10.33
CA LYS A 299 -16.13 -26.97 -9.30
C LYS A 299 -14.91 -27.80 -9.71
N ALA A 300 -14.92 -28.35 -10.92
CA ALA A 300 -13.82 -29.15 -11.45
C ALA A 300 -12.50 -28.34 -11.53
N SER A 301 -12.58 -27.06 -11.90
CA SER A 301 -11.40 -26.19 -11.91
C SER A 301 -10.82 -25.96 -10.53
N ILE A 302 -11.65 -25.64 -9.53
CA ILE A 302 -11.21 -25.39 -8.15
C ILE A 302 -10.59 -26.65 -7.53
N GLU A 303 -11.17 -27.83 -7.79
CA GLU A 303 -10.64 -29.11 -7.32
C GLU A 303 -9.27 -29.42 -7.92
N ARG A 304 -9.09 -29.14 -9.22
CA ARG A 304 -7.79 -29.30 -9.89
C ARG A 304 -6.71 -28.44 -9.24
N THR A 305 -6.99 -27.16 -8.98
CA THR A 305 -6.03 -26.24 -8.35
C THR A 305 -5.75 -26.61 -6.88
N SER A 306 -6.74 -27.16 -6.17
CA SER A 306 -6.58 -27.60 -4.76
C SER A 306 -5.78 -28.90 -4.60
N GLY A 307 -5.71 -29.74 -5.64
CA GLY A 307 -5.03 -31.04 -5.64
C GLY A 307 -3.60 -31.03 -6.19
N VAL A 308 -3.14 -29.92 -6.78
CA VAL A 308 -1.76 -29.80 -7.30
C VAL A 308 -0.80 -29.56 -6.14
N LYS A 309 -0.05 -30.60 -5.76
CA LYS A 309 1.26 -30.41 -5.14
C LYS A 309 2.11 -29.66 -6.16
N MET A 310 2.59 -28.46 -5.83
CA MET A 310 3.59 -27.78 -6.65
C MET A 310 4.75 -28.74 -6.89
N THR A 311 4.90 -29.23 -8.11
CA THR A 311 6.20 -29.70 -8.59
C THR A 311 7.08 -28.46 -8.63
N PRO A 312 8.21 -28.44 -7.90
CA PRO A 312 9.13 -27.33 -8.02
C PRO A 312 9.48 -27.20 -9.49
N VAL A 313 9.19 -26.05 -10.09
CA VAL A 313 9.81 -25.71 -11.37
C VAL A 313 11.30 -25.74 -11.07
N SER A 314 12.03 -26.66 -11.70
CA SER A 314 13.48 -26.64 -11.73
C SER A 314 13.88 -25.39 -12.51
N GLY A 315 13.80 -24.23 -11.86
CA GLY A 315 14.43 -23.03 -12.36
C GLY A 315 15.89 -23.36 -12.63
N VAL A 316 16.46 -22.75 -13.68
CA VAL A 316 17.89 -22.78 -13.94
C VAL A 316 18.58 -22.60 -12.60
N LYS A 317 19.27 -23.65 -12.14
CA LYS A 317 20.09 -23.58 -10.95
C LYS A 317 21.07 -22.48 -11.27
N LEU A 318 20.94 -21.32 -10.63
CA LEU A 318 22.01 -20.35 -10.63
C LEU A 318 23.20 -21.14 -10.10
N GLU A 319 24.13 -21.49 -10.99
CA GLU A 319 25.41 -21.96 -10.55
C GLU A 319 25.93 -20.84 -9.66
N LYS A 320 26.04 -21.15 -8.36
CA LYS A 320 26.96 -20.43 -7.52
C LYS A 320 28.32 -20.65 -8.17
N LYS A 321 28.74 -19.74 -9.07
CA LYS A 321 30.14 -19.37 -9.06
C LYS A 321 30.43 -19.08 -7.61
N GLY A 322 31.30 -19.91 -7.03
CA GLY A 322 31.55 -19.96 -5.61
C GLY A 322 31.57 -18.53 -5.10
N ALA A 323 30.72 -18.25 -4.13
CA ALA A 323 31.14 -17.27 -3.16
C ALA A 323 32.43 -17.86 -2.61
N GLU A 324 33.57 -17.40 -3.14
CA GLU A 324 34.73 -17.26 -2.29
C GLU A 324 34.17 -16.64 -1.02
N GLN A 325 34.21 -17.43 0.06
CA GLN A 325 34.21 -16.81 1.36
C GLN A 325 35.25 -15.70 1.22
N PRO A 326 34.93 -14.41 1.49
CA PRO A 326 36.03 -13.55 1.86
C PRO A 326 36.70 -14.33 2.97
N GLU A 327 37.97 -14.70 2.75
CA GLU A 327 38.77 -15.29 3.80
C GLU A 327 38.46 -14.51 5.06
N ARG A 328 38.25 -15.23 6.15
CA ARG A 328 38.07 -14.63 7.45
C ARG A 328 39.32 -13.80 7.69
N GLY A 329 39.25 -12.54 7.26
CA GLY A 329 40.31 -11.58 7.41
C GLY A 329 40.65 -11.60 8.87
N GLU A 330 41.94 -11.77 9.15
CA GLU A 330 42.52 -11.76 10.47
C GLU A 330 41.77 -10.79 11.37
N GLU A 331 41.57 -11.19 12.64
CA GLU A 331 41.05 -10.32 13.69
C GLU A 331 41.53 -8.89 13.44
N VAL A 332 40.60 -7.98 13.16
CA VAL A 332 40.91 -6.56 13.05
C VAL A 332 41.35 -6.14 14.45
N LYS A 333 42.66 -6.21 14.70
CA LYS A 333 43.30 -5.53 15.82
C LYS A 333 42.83 -4.09 15.77
N LYS A 334 42.28 -3.61 16.89
CA LYS A 334 41.98 -2.18 17.09
C LYS A 334 43.15 -1.38 16.52
N PRO A 335 42.92 -0.41 15.63
CA PRO A 335 44.01 0.33 15.02
C PRO A 335 44.83 0.96 16.13
N GLU A 336 46.13 0.62 16.17
CA GLU A 336 47.09 1.40 16.93
C GLU A 336 46.98 2.85 16.45
N ARG A 337 46.66 3.76 17.38
CA ARG A 337 46.67 5.19 17.13
C ARG A 337 48.10 5.62 16.83
N ARG A 338 48.49 5.62 15.55
CA ARG A 338 49.66 6.38 15.09
C ARG A 338 49.22 7.83 14.84
N PRO A 339 49.90 8.83 15.41
CA PRO A 339 49.46 10.21 15.30
C PRO A 339 49.68 10.69 13.86
N LEU A 340 48.58 11.05 13.19
CA LEU A 340 48.60 11.58 11.83
C LEU A 340 49.05 13.06 11.87
N VAL A 341 50.30 13.33 12.26
CA VAL A 341 50.86 14.70 12.39
C VAL A 341 51.25 15.28 11.03
N LEU A 342 51.48 14.44 10.02
CA LEU A 342 52.01 14.86 8.72
C LEU A 342 50.97 15.50 7.79
N VAL A 343 49.69 15.08 7.84
CA VAL A 343 48.65 15.63 6.96
C VAL A 343 48.23 17.05 7.35
N PRO A 344 48.03 17.39 8.64
CA PRO A 344 47.81 18.78 9.05
C PRO A 344 49.02 19.67 8.77
N LEU A 345 50.25 19.16 8.94
CA LEU A 345 51.48 19.90 8.71
C LEU A 345 51.69 20.24 7.23
N LEU A 346 51.39 19.31 6.32
CA LEU A 346 51.45 19.54 4.87
C LEU A 346 50.40 20.58 4.42
N LEU A 347 49.20 20.55 5.00
CA LEU A 347 48.17 21.57 4.73
C LEU A 347 48.58 22.95 5.28
N LEU A 348 49.25 23.01 6.43
CA LEU A 348 49.74 24.25 7.02
C LEU A 348 50.90 24.86 6.20
N ILE A 349 51.81 24.02 5.70
CA ILE A 349 52.91 24.45 4.81
C ILE A 349 52.36 24.96 3.48
N ALA A 350 51.38 24.29 2.88
CA ALA A 350 50.73 24.76 1.67
C ALA A 350 50.02 26.11 1.87
N PHE A 351 49.38 26.30 3.03
CA PHE A 351 48.73 27.56 3.38
C PHE A 351 49.74 28.69 3.61
N LEU A 352 50.87 28.43 4.29
CA LEU A 352 51.96 29.38 4.48
C LEU A 352 52.65 29.76 3.17
N LEU A 353 52.91 28.80 2.27
CA LEU A 353 53.44 29.07 0.92
C LEU A 353 52.47 29.90 0.09
N GLY A 354 51.16 29.62 0.16
CA GLY A 354 50.12 30.42 -0.46
C GLY A 354 50.07 31.86 0.08
N PHE A 355 50.25 32.03 1.40
CA PHE A 355 50.27 33.34 2.04
C PHE A 355 51.53 34.15 1.69
N ILE A 356 52.71 33.52 1.68
CA ILE A 356 53.98 34.16 1.30
C ILE A 356 53.96 34.57 -0.18
N THR A 357 53.48 33.69 -1.07
CA THR A 357 53.36 34.03 -2.51
C THR A 357 52.33 35.14 -2.74
N HIS A 358 51.22 35.16 -2.01
CA HIS A 358 50.26 36.27 -2.08
C HIS A 358 50.86 37.59 -1.56
N HIS A 359 51.64 37.55 -0.48
CA HIS A 359 52.20 38.76 0.12
C HIS A 359 53.39 39.33 -0.68
N LEU A 360 54.23 38.48 -1.28
CA LEU A 360 55.29 38.90 -2.22
C LEU A 360 54.71 39.49 -3.51
N ARG A 361 53.58 38.97 -3.99
CA ARG A 361 52.88 39.51 -5.18
C ARG A 361 52.16 40.84 -4.91
N ARG A 362 51.87 41.15 -3.64
CA ARG A 362 51.39 42.48 -3.20
C ARG A 362 52.54 43.47 -3.03
N ARG A 363 53.67 43.09 -2.43
CA ARG A 363 54.86 43.97 -2.33
C ARG A 363 55.44 44.35 -3.69
N GLY A 364 55.44 43.44 -4.67
CA GLY A 364 55.86 43.76 -6.04
C GLY A 364 54.89 44.64 -6.84
N ARG A 365 53.70 44.97 -6.30
CA ARG A 365 52.76 45.94 -6.90
C ARG A 365 52.83 47.33 -6.26
N ASP A 366 53.40 47.45 -5.07
CA ASP A 366 53.53 48.72 -4.35
C ASP A 366 54.90 49.40 -4.57
N GLU A 367 55.81 48.81 -5.36
CA GLU A 367 57.09 49.42 -5.79
C GLU A 367 57.12 49.77 -7.30
N GLY A 368 55.95 49.94 -7.92
CA GLY A 368 55.82 50.18 -9.37
C GLY A 368 54.83 51.28 -9.74
N VAL A 369 54.69 52.31 -8.91
CA VAL A 369 54.04 53.59 -9.26
C VAL A 369 54.82 54.73 -8.58
N ASP A 370 55.88 55.17 -9.26
CA ASP A 370 56.25 56.59 -9.41
C ASP A 370 56.63 56.78 -10.90
#